data_AF-A0A328RET3-F1
#
_entry.id   AF-A0A328RET3-F1
#
_cell.length_a   1.000
_cell.length_b   1.000
_cell.length_c   1.000
_cell.angle_alpha   90.00
_cell.angle_beta   90.00
_cell.angle_gamma   90.00
#
_symmetry.space_group_name_H-M   'P 1'
#
loop_
_entity.id
_entity.type
_entity.pdbx_description
1 polymer ?
#
loop_
_entity_poly.entity_id
_entity_poly.type
_entity_poly.pdbx_seq_one_letter_code
_entity_poly.pdbx_strand_id
1 'polypeptide(L)' 'MSKKSKRQYKRAMELFHKDTHKKIIFAKWNDDGSAACITEDKRFINIDKNEIDLDYISYSESNRQSRERRKGQGW' A
#
# COMPACT_ATOMS: atom_id res chain seq x y z
N MET A 1 -1.05 -23.41 8.82
CA MET A 1 -0.69 -22.26 7.96
C MET A 1 -1.91 -21.36 7.82
N SER A 2 -1.91 -20.21 8.51
CA SER A 2 -3.04 -19.28 8.47
C SER A 2 -3.17 -18.73 7.04
N LYS A 3 -4.32 -18.96 6.39
CA LYS A 3 -4.65 -18.36 5.08
C LYS A 3 -4.67 -16.85 5.29
N LYS A 4 -3.55 -16.16 5.02
CA LYS A 4 -3.55 -14.70 4.92
C LYS A 4 -4.61 -14.35 3.89
N SER A 5 -5.71 -13.74 4.33
CA SER A 5 -6.72 -13.17 3.45
C SER A 5 -5.99 -12.35 2.40
N LYS A 6 -6.26 -12.58 1.11
CA LYS A 6 -5.64 -11.80 0.01
C LYS A 6 -5.90 -10.32 0.31
N ARG A 7 -4.85 -9.56 0.64
CA ARG A 7 -4.95 -8.10 0.80
C ARG A 7 -5.53 -7.52 -0.49
N GLN A 8 -6.68 -6.87 -0.38
CA GLN A 8 -7.28 -6.17 -1.50
C GLN A 8 -6.73 -4.75 -1.54
N TYR A 9 -5.78 -4.53 -2.44
CA TYR A 9 -5.24 -3.20 -2.72
C TYR A 9 -6.28 -2.35 -3.45
N LYS A 10 -6.51 -1.15 -2.93
CA LYS A 10 -7.49 -0.19 -3.46
C LYS A 10 -6.74 1.04 -3.96
N ARG A 11 -7.20 1.63 -5.06
CA ARG A 11 -6.63 2.88 -5.57
C ARG A 11 -6.62 3.95 -4.47
N ALA A 12 -5.52 4.70 -4.42
CA ALA A 12 -5.24 5.74 -3.45
C ALA A 12 -5.08 5.26 -1.99
N MET A 13 -4.91 3.95 -1.77
CA MET A 13 -4.61 3.38 -0.46
C MET A 13 -3.23 3.82 0.03
N GLU A 14 -3.15 4.20 1.30
CA GLU A 14 -1.89 4.58 1.94
C GLU A 14 -1.19 3.35 2.52
N LEU A 15 0.06 3.13 2.09
CA LEU A 15 0.92 2.06 2.57
C LEU A 15 2.16 2.69 3.22
N PHE A 16 2.67 2.03 4.25
CA PHE A 16 3.83 2.45 5.01
C PHE A 16 4.86 1.34 4.98
N HIS A 17 6.10 1.68 4.65
CA HIS A 17 7.21 0.74 4.75
C HIS A 17 7.47 0.43 6.23
N LYS A 18 7.63 -0.85 6.58
CA LYS A 18 7.78 -1.31 7.97
C LYS A 18 9.00 -0.71 8.68
N ASP A 19 10.16 -0.70 8.01
CA ASP A 19 11.40 -0.24 8.63
C ASP A 19 11.62 1.27 8.51
N THR A 20 11.41 1.84 7.32
CA THR A 20 11.71 3.25 7.06
C THR A 20 10.58 4.20 7.42
N HIS A 21 9.38 3.67 7.73
CA HIS A 21 8.14 4.42 7.92
C HIS A 21 7.76 5.34 6.74
N LYS A 22 8.40 5.18 5.59
CA LYS A 22 8.10 5.95 4.39
C LYS A 22 6.71 5.59 3.88
N LYS A 23 5.92 6.61 3.60
CA LYS A 23 4.59 6.47 3.05
C LYS A 23 4.63 6.45 1.52
N ILE A 24 3.83 5.55 0.95
CA ILE A 24 3.52 5.50 -0.47
C ILE A 24 2.01 5.41 -0.66
N ILE A 25 1.55 5.79 -1.84
CA ILE A 25 0.15 5.70 -2.25
C ILE A 25 0.05 4.71 -3.40
N PHE A 26 -0.71 3.65 -3.19
CA PHE A 26 -0.97 2.67 -4.23
C PHE A 26 -1.85 3.28 -5.34
N ALA A 27 -1.40 3.21 -6.59
CA ALA A 27 -2.18 3.66 -7.75
C ALA A 27 -2.91 2.49 -8.41
N LYS A 28 -2.16 1.53 -8.97
CA LYS A 28 -2.70 0.36 -9.68
C LYS A 28 -1.66 -0.76 -9.77
N TRP A 29 -2.11 -1.97 -10.11
CA TRP A 29 -1.24 -3.02 -10.62
C TRP A 29 -0.92 -2.76 -12.09
N ASN A 30 0.33 -3.04 -12.46
CA ASN A 30 0.80 -3.10 -13.83
C ASN A 30 0.68 -4.54 -14.37
N ASP A 31 0.80 -4.68 -15.70
CA ASP A 31 0.63 -5.97 -16.38
C ASP A 31 1.76 -6.97 -16.07
N ASP A 32 2.92 -6.47 -15.67
CA ASP A 32 4.09 -7.25 -15.22
C ASP A 32 3.95 -7.78 -13.78
N GLY A 33 2.86 -7.42 -13.08
CA GLY A 33 2.65 -7.79 -11.69
C GLY A 33 3.30 -6.86 -10.66
N SER A 34 3.95 -5.78 -11.08
CA SER A 34 4.41 -4.71 -10.19
C SER A 34 3.27 -3.74 -9.84
N ALA A 35 3.38 -3.06 -8.70
CA ALA A 35 2.47 -2.01 -8.29
C ALA A 35 3.04 -0.64 -8.64
N ALA A 36 2.29 0.13 -9.42
CA ALA A 36 2.55 1.55 -9.59
C ALA A 36 2.15 2.30 -8.30
N CYS A 37 3.11 2.98 -7.69
CA CYS A 37 2.96 3.70 -6.45
C CYS A 37 3.46 5.15 -6.57
N ILE A 38 2.94 6.02 -5.72
CA ILE A 38 3.32 7.43 -5.65
C ILE A 38 3.91 7.71 -4.27
N THR A 39 5.13 8.22 -4.23
CA THR A 39 5.81 8.65 -2.99
C THR A 39 5.25 9.98 -2.48
N GLU A 40 5.59 10.36 -1.24
CA GLU A 40 5.24 11.68 -0.70
C GLU A 40 5.77 12.84 -1.56
N ASP A 41 6.97 12.67 -2.14
CA ASP A 41 7.61 13.60 -3.07
C ASP A 41 6.95 13.64 -4.46
N LYS A 42 5.78 12.99 -4.61
CA LYS A 42 5.02 12.88 -5.87
C LYS A 42 5.79 12.18 -7.00
N ARG A 43 6.82 11.40 -6.68
CA ARG A 43 7.52 10.55 -7.67
C ARG A 43 6.78 9.24 -7.84
N PHE A 44 6.69 8.80 -9.09
CA PHE A 44 6.16 7.48 -9.44
C PHE A 44 7.26 6.43 -9.30
N ILE A 45 6.95 5.35 -8.61
CA ILE A 45 7.83 4.19 -8.44
C ILE A 45 7.02 2.92 -8.72
N ASN A 46 7.69 1.90 -9.25
CA ASN A 46 7.12 0.56 -9.37
C ASN A 46 7.73 -0.30 -8.29
N ILE A 47 6.88 -1.02 -7.56
CA ILE A 47 7.29 -1.91 -6.47
C ILE A 47 6.77 -3.30 -6.78
N ASP A 48 7.61 -4.32 -6.61
CA ASP A 48 7.17 -5.69 -6.85
C ASP A 48 6.09 -6.10 -5.86
N LYS A 49 5.19 -6.98 -6.32
CA LYS A 49 4.11 -7.48 -5.48
C LYS A 49 4.61 -8.12 -4.19
N ASN A 50 5.70 -8.90 -4.27
CA ASN A 50 6.30 -9.55 -3.12
C ASN A 50 6.85 -8.53 -2.12
N GLU A 51 7.53 -7.49 -2.61
CA GLU A 51 8.04 -6.39 -1.80
C GLU A 51 6.89 -5.64 -1.10
N ILE A 52 5.80 -5.33 -1.82
CA ILE A 52 4.62 -4.71 -1.20
C ILE A 52 3.99 -5.58 -0.11
N ASP A 53 3.84 -6.89 -0.36
CA ASP A 53 3.19 -7.79 0.60
C ASP A 53 4.05 -8.06 1.84
N LEU A 54 5.39 -7.99 1.70
CA LEU A 54 6.36 -8.27 2.75
C LEU A 54 6.77 -7.03 3.52
N ASP A 55 7.04 -5.92 2.85
CA ASP A 55 7.74 -4.77 3.44
C ASP A 55 6.81 -3.59 3.72
N TYR A 56 5.59 -3.63 3.17
CA TYR A 56 4.60 -2.59 3.38
C TYR A 56 3.40 -3.08 4.20
N ILE A 57 2.86 -2.15 5.00
CA ILE A 57 1.62 -2.32 5.77
C ILE A 57 0.64 -1.22 5.41
N SER A 58 -0.65 -1.52 5.43
CA SER A 58 -1.65 -0.48 5.23
C SER A 58 -1.86 0.37 6.48
N TYR A 59 -2.45 1.54 6.30
CA TYR A 59 -2.84 2.39 7.42
C TYR A 59 -3.73 1.66 8.43
N SER A 60 -4.70 0.86 7.94
CA SER A 60 -5.64 0.13 8.80
C SER A 60 -4.92 -0.91 9.65
N GLU A 61 -3.94 -1.60 9.08
CA GLU A 61 -3.11 -2.59 9.78
C GLU A 61 -2.20 -1.92 10.82
N SER A 62 -1.59 -0.79 10.46
CA SER A 62 -0.72 -0.03 11.38
C SER A 62 -1.48 0.56 12.57
N ASN A 63 -2.71 1.04 12.36
CA ASN A 63 -3.49 1.76 13.38
C ASN A 63 -4.62 0.90 13.98
N ARG A 64 -4.68 -0.40 13.64
CA ARG A 64 -5.75 -1.32 14.04
C ARG A 64 -7.16 -0.79 13.74
N GLN A 65 -7.31 -0.07 12.64
CA GLN A 65 -8.60 0.47 12.21
C GLN A 65 -9.34 -0.52 11.32
N SER A 66 -10.67 -0.49 11.35
CA SER A 66 -11.50 -1.33 10.49
C SER A 66 -11.56 -0.86 9.03
N ARG A 67 -11.22 0.42 8.79
CA ARG A 67 -11.28 1.05 7.47
C ARG A 67 -9.91 1.48 6.98
N GLU A 68 -9.71 1.33 5.68
CA GLU A 68 -8.51 1.79 5.00
C GLU A 68 -8.60 3.27 4.69
N ARG A 69 -7.53 4.01 5.01
CA ARG A 69 -7.41 5.41 4.65
C ARG A 69 -7.02 5.53 3.18
N ARG A 70 -7.72 6.40 2.44
CA ARG A 70 -7.39 6.72 1.05
C ARG A 70 -7.13 8.20 0.89
N LYS A 71 -6.18 8.55 0.02
CA LYS A 71 -5.94 9.96 -0.32
C LYS A 71 -7.19 10.57 -0.96
N GLY A 72 -7.63 11.72 -0.44
CA GLY A 72 -8.78 12.46 -0.95
C GLY A 72 -10.13 12.03 -0.39
N GLN A 73 -10.18 11.02 0.48
CA GLN A 73 -11.37 10.81 1.30
C GLN A 73 -11.24 11.66 2.57
N GLY A 74 -12.07 12.70 2.66
CA GLY A 74 -12.41 13.32 3.94
C GLY A 74 -13.13 12.29 4.81
N TRP A 75 -12.92 12.41 6.12
CA TRP A 75 -13.49 11.50 7.13
C TRP A 75 -15.01 11.56 7.16
#